data_AF-A0A956LH25-F1
#
_entry.id   AF-A0A956LH25-F1
#
_cell.length_a   1.000
_cell.length_b   1.000
_cell.length_c   1.000
_cell.angle_alpha   90.00
_cell.angle_beta   90.00
_cell.angle_gamma   90.00
#
_symmetry.space_group_name_H-M   'P 1'
#
loop_
_entity.id
_entity.type
_entity.pdbx_description
1 polymer ?
#
loop_
_entity_poly.entity_id
_entity_poly.type
_entity_poly.pdbx_seq_one_letter_code
_entity_poly.pdbx_strand_id
1 'polypeptide(L)'
;MFSALIIDADGKTPEAIKQLLRPYGIEFTVTENAPEAVNVARTTAPDLIFIRAELPITSGFSVCNRLRRHEQTAKIPLIIYASNVSQEVFDQHRKTRRSADDYLRMPFNREQLVASVRGILSLGDPIPESALAERSRPVSAARSAPRPAAPAREPEPEPVLELEDDDIPEIEPEPEPPPPPRPSRRSEPRPAADPLVELTSDTSDAPEERGAAASGGYRAQRELLQLKTQLNAKKRELLSMTDELEERERAVLDAKRKNRELQAQSSELESQVLSAQEQLLAAQEQSEALARDKATLLRREEGLKNRLEGTQKKVKELEAELNDTHTLLVDEQKKSRATIDDLMGRLEETLAQFMAIEKQRDSLTERLVETEEQLKQRSETLSRTHARIDQLEAQLDGEREDRKREARQLEERNKHTLEANDAEHAFAVEQLKLAHERALEELAATLETTRQNARQEEARLSQALAKAREQAQEESERLATALAEAESSARDELQRLSAAMTEAEQESRGEIDRLTDTLAEQRREAALRAEQDKATIDGLEEQIAQLKRELEAGRATLRARNEAGARAQQALAVALKLLEHHTVTS
;
A
#
# COMPACT_ATOMS: atom_id res chain seq x y z
N MET A 1 -8.95 28.25 -41.23
CA MET A 1 -9.84 28.16 -40.07
C MET A 1 -9.09 27.30 -39.09
N PHE A 2 -8.80 27.81 -37.90
CA PHE A 2 -7.97 27.08 -36.94
C PHE A 2 -8.85 26.17 -36.10
N SER A 3 -8.33 25.02 -35.68
CA SER A 3 -9.00 24.12 -34.74
C SER A 3 -8.23 24.04 -33.43
N ALA A 4 -8.92 24.01 -32.30
CA ALA A 4 -8.33 23.94 -30.98
C ALA A 4 -9.00 22.88 -30.11
N LEU A 5 -8.21 22.20 -29.29
CA LEU A 5 -8.67 21.21 -28.32
C LEU A 5 -8.54 21.77 -26.90
N ILE A 6 -9.62 21.74 -26.11
CA ILE A 6 -9.61 22.15 -24.70
C ILE A 6 -9.75 20.91 -23.82
N ILE A 7 -8.85 20.77 -22.84
CA ILE A 7 -8.84 19.71 -21.84
C ILE A 7 -9.14 20.32 -20.46
N ASP A 8 -10.40 20.23 -20.04
CA ASP A 8 -10.90 20.76 -18.77
C ASP A 8 -12.16 20.00 -18.33
N ALA A 9 -12.32 19.79 -17.02
CA ALA A 9 -13.49 19.15 -16.43
C ALA A 9 -14.56 20.16 -15.94
N ASP A 10 -14.24 21.46 -15.90
CA ASP A 10 -15.08 22.50 -15.32
C ASP A 10 -15.80 23.30 -16.40
N GLY A 11 -16.77 22.68 -17.10
CA GLY A 11 -17.37 23.13 -18.37
C GLY A 11 -17.68 24.64 -18.58
N LYS A 12 -17.71 25.46 -17.52
CA LYS A 12 -17.72 26.93 -17.56
C LYS A 12 -16.47 27.54 -18.23
N THR A 13 -15.28 27.06 -17.89
CA THR A 13 -14.01 27.64 -18.38
C THR A 13 -13.79 27.39 -19.88
N PRO A 14 -14.01 26.17 -20.42
CA PRO A 14 -14.02 25.95 -21.87
C PRO A 14 -14.99 26.84 -22.62
N GLU A 15 -16.18 27.09 -22.06
CA GLU A 15 -17.20 27.92 -22.70
C GLU A 15 -16.78 29.40 -22.75
N ALA A 16 -16.16 29.90 -21.68
CA ALA A 16 -15.59 31.25 -21.68
C ALA A 16 -14.46 31.39 -22.72
N ILE A 17 -13.53 30.43 -22.81
CA ILE A 17 -12.45 30.43 -23.80
C ILE A 17 -13.02 30.44 -25.23
N LYS A 18 -14.03 29.59 -25.49
CA LYS A 18 -14.73 29.56 -26.78
C LYS A 18 -15.34 30.91 -27.12
N GLN A 19 -16.11 31.51 -26.22
CA GLN A 19 -16.76 32.79 -26.46
C GLN A 19 -15.76 33.91 -26.79
N LEU A 20 -14.63 33.94 -26.09
CA LEU A 20 -13.60 34.96 -26.29
C LEU A 20 -12.83 34.80 -27.61
N LEU A 21 -12.63 33.57 -28.08
CA LEU A 21 -11.80 33.25 -29.24
C LEU A 21 -12.59 32.93 -30.53
N ARG A 22 -13.88 32.64 -30.43
CA ARG A 22 -14.78 32.38 -31.59
C ARG A 22 -14.79 33.51 -32.63
N PRO A 23 -14.74 34.82 -32.25
CA PRO A 23 -14.64 35.91 -33.23
C PRO A 23 -13.43 35.82 -34.16
N TYR A 24 -12.40 35.04 -33.79
CA TYR A 24 -11.19 34.86 -34.61
C TYR A 24 -11.25 33.62 -35.51
N GLY A 25 -12.40 32.94 -35.60
CA GLY A 25 -12.60 31.81 -36.51
C GLY A 25 -11.88 30.53 -36.07
N ILE A 26 -11.72 30.32 -34.76
CA ILE A 26 -11.23 29.07 -34.18
C ILE A 26 -12.42 28.16 -33.85
N GLU A 27 -12.36 26.91 -34.29
CA GLU A 27 -13.29 25.84 -33.90
C GLU A 27 -12.73 25.08 -32.70
N PHE A 28 -13.60 24.66 -31.78
CA PHE A 28 -13.18 24.07 -30.51
C PHE A 28 -13.77 22.68 -30.31
N THR A 29 -12.92 21.71 -29.99
CA THR A 29 -13.29 20.42 -29.42
C THR A 29 -12.97 20.43 -27.93
N VAL A 30 -13.86 19.89 -27.09
CA VAL A 30 -13.65 19.82 -25.63
C VAL A 30 -13.61 18.37 -25.20
N THR A 31 -12.68 18.04 -24.30
CA THR A 31 -12.62 16.74 -23.64
C THR A 31 -12.35 16.93 -22.15
N GLU A 32 -13.10 16.20 -21.33
CA GLU A 32 -12.97 16.25 -19.86
C GLU A 32 -11.96 15.23 -19.34
N ASN A 33 -11.61 14.23 -20.17
CA ASN A 33 -10.82 13.07 -19.80
C ASN A 33 -9.37 13.17 -20.27
N ALA A 34 -8.45 13.41 -19.32
CA ALA A 34 -7.00 13.42 -19.56
C ALA A 34 -6.44 12.19 -20.32
N PRO A 35 -6.92 10.94 -20.10
CA PRO A 35 -6.44 9.78 -20.84
C PRO A 35 -6.89 9.77 -22.31
N GLU A 36 -8.12 10.20 -22.58
CA GLU A 36 -8.70 10.26 -23.93
C GLU A 36 -8.13 11.41 -24.75
N ALA A 37 -7.71 12.48 -24.08
CA ALA A 37 -7.20 13.68 -24.72
C ALA A 37 -6.02 13.44 -25.67
N VAL A 38 -5.14 12.48 -25.36
CA VAL A 38 -4.03 12.10 -26.27
C VAL A 38 -4.57 11.46 -27.54
N ASN A 39 -5.58 10.60 -27.44
CA ASN A 39 -6.21 9.96 -28.59
C ASN A 39 -6.98 10.98 -29.43
N VAL A 40 -7.73 11.89 -28.78
CA VAL A 40 -8.46 12.97 -29.46
C VAL A 40 -7.49 13.91 -30.18
N ALA A 41 -6.38 14.31 -29.54
CA ALA A 41 -5.37 15.15 -30.19
C ALA A 41 -4.75 14.48 -31.42
N ARG A 42 -4.59 13.15 -31.39
CA ARG A 42 -4.06 12.38 -32.53
C ARG A 42 -5.05 12.24 -33.68
N THR A 43 -6.34 12.06 -33.37
CA THR A 43 -7.38 11.88 -34.40
C THR A 43 -7.83 13.21 -35.02
N THR A 44 -7.93 14.26 -34.21
CA THR A 44 -8.40 15.58 -34.65
C THR A 44 -7.28 16.48 -35.16
N ALA A 45 -6.02 16.20 -34.80
CA ALA A 45 -4.83 16.98 -35.18
C ALA A 45 -5.05 18.50 -35.05
N PRO A 46 -5.39 19.01 -33.85
CA PRO A 46 -5.74 20.41 -33.67
C PRO A 46 -4.54 21.33 -33.91
N ASP A 47 -4.81 22.58 -34.28
CA ASP A 47 -3.79 23.62 -34.45
C ASP A 47 -3.30 24.17 -33.09
N LEU A 48 -4.08 24.01 -32.01
CA LEU A 48 -3.73 24.46 -30.66
C LEU A 48 -4.39 23.60 -29.57
N ILE A 49 -3.70 23.39 -28.46
CA ILE A 49 -4.23 22.66 -27.31
C ILE A 49 -4.23 23.55 -26.06
N PHE A 50 -5.34 23.59 -25.34
CA PHE A 50 -5.46 24.18 -24.01
C PHE A 50 -5.60 23.09 -22.96
N ILE A 51 -4.79 23.15 -21.90
CA ILE A 51 -4.82 22.15 -20.81
C ILE A 51 -4.95 22.82 -19.47
N ARG A 52 -5.96 22.43 -18.68
CA ARG A 52 -6.01 22.80 -17.27
C ARG A 52 -4.96 22.02 -16.47
N ALA A 53 -4.14 22.71 -15.67
CA ALA A 53 -3.13 22.07 -14.83
C ALA A 53 -3.75 21.16 -13.75
N GLU A 54 -4.90 21.56 -13.22
CA GLU A 54 -5.67 20.90 -12.17
C GLU A 54 -6.82 20.08 -12.78
N LEU A 55 -6.55 18.83 -13.20
CA LEU A 55 -7.62 17.90 -13.60
C LEU A 55 -7.86 16.86 -12.49
N PRO A 56 -9.07 16.27 -12.38
CA PRO A 56 -9.47 15.45 -11.23
C PRO A 56 -8.63 14.18 -10.98
N ILE A 57 -8.05 13.58 -12.03
CA ILE A 57 -7.37 12.26 -11.95
C ILE A 57 -5.87 12.36 -12.30
N THR A 58 -5.47 13.32 -13.13
CA THR A 58 -4.12 13.42 -13.66
C THR A 58 -3.71 14.86 -13.80
N SER A 59 -2.49 15.24 -13.39
CA SER A 59 -2.03 16.61 -13.60
C SER A 59 -1.96 16.98 -15.09
N GLY A 60 -2.42 18.17 -15.45
CA GLY A 60 -2.31 18.70 -16.82
C GLY A 60 -0.86 18.79 -17.31
N PHE A 61 0.11 18.95 -16.40
CA PHE A 61 1.53 18.88 -16.71
C PHE A 61 1.94 17.46 -17.17
N SER A 62 1.39 16.42 -16.55
CA SER A 62 1.61 15.03 -16.97
C SER A 62 0.99 14.74 -18.33
N VAL A 63 -0.18 15.33 -18.63
CA VAL A 63 -0.81 15.23 -19.96
C VAL A 63 0.02 15.93 -21.02
N CYS A 64 0.52 17.15 -20.75
CA CYS A 64 1.44 17.86 -21.63
C CYS A 64 2.68 17.00 -21.94
N ASN A 65 3.26 16.37 -20.92
CA ASN A 65 4.40 15.46 -21.09
C ASN A 65 4.08 14.27 -22.00
N ARG A 66 2.88 13.69 -21.90
CA ARG A 66 2.44 12.59 -22.77
C ARG A 66 2.23 13.05 -24.21
N LEU A 67 1.58 14.19 -24.43
CA LEU A 67 1.39 14.77 -25.77
C LEU A 67 2.73 15.11 -26.44
N ARG A 68 3.72 15.60 -25.69
CA ARG A 68 5.07 15.87 -26.21
C ARG A 68 5.90 14.60 -26.48
N ARG A 69 5.50 13.42 -25.99
CA ARG A 69 6.20 12.15 -26.26
C ARG A 69 5.83 11.53 -27.61
N HIS A 70 4.65 11.83 -28.14
CA HIS A 70 4.19 11.27 -29.42
C HIS A 70 4.55 12.21 -30.57
N GLU A 71 5.21 11.70 -31.61
CA GLU A 71 5.68 12.52 -32.75
C GLU A 71 4.56 13.31 -33.44
N GLN A 72 3.35 12.74 -33.51
CA GLN A 72 2.17 13.35 -34.13
C GLN A 72 1.64 14.57 -33.38
N THR A 73 1.74 14.58 -32.05
CA THR A 73 1.21 15.67 -31.19
C THR A 73 2.29 16.57 -30.62
N ALA A 74 3.57 16.16 -30.69
CA ALA A 74 4.69 16.90 -30.12
C ALA A 74 4.91 18.26 -30.75
N LYS A 75 4.52 18.45 -32.02
CA LYS A 75 4.65 19.71 -32.75
C LYS A 75 3.47 20.66 -32.58
N ILE A 76 2.36 20.18 -32.01
CA ILE A 76 1.16 20.98 -31.82
C ILE A 76 1.42 21.97 -30.69
N PRO A 77 1.17 23.27 -30.89
CA PRO A 77 1.28 24.26 -29.84
C PRO A 77 0.31 24.00 -28.68
N LEU A 78 0.75 24.26 -27.45
CA LEU A 78 0.02 23.94 -26.24
C LEU A 78 0.14 25.04 -25.18
N ILE A 79 -0.99 25.45 -24.64
CA ILE A 79 -1.09 26.43 -23.54
C ILE A 79 -1.61 25.72 -22.30
N ILE A 80 -0.90 25.83 -21.19
CA ILE A 80 -1.37 25.35 -19.88
C ILE A 80 -2.02 26.51 -19.14
N TYR A 81 -3.17 26.29 -18.51
CA TYR A 81 -3.76 27.27 -17.61
C TYR A 81 -4.11 26.69 -16.24
N ALA A 82 -4.08 27.52 -15.19
CA ALA A 82 -4.31 27.07 -13.82
C ALA A 82 -4.94 28.14 -12.92
N SER A 83 -5.64 27.71 -11.88
CA SER A 83 -6.27 28.57 -10.84
C SER A 83 -5.37 28.71 -9.61
N ASN A 84 -4.90 27.59 -9.10
CA ASN A 84 -4.30 27.45 -7.78
C ASN A 84 -2.81 27.11 -7.84
N VAL A 85 -2.23 27.03 -9.03
CA VAL A 85 -0.80 26.78 -9.23
C VAL A 85 0.00 28.07 -9.05
N SER A 86 1.10 28.00 -8.30
CA SER A 86 2.01 29.13 -8.11
C SER A 86 2.81 29.43 -9.38
N GLN A 87 3.25 30.68 -9.53
CA GLN A 87 4.08 31.09 -10.66
C GLN A 87 5.39 30.28 -10.73
N GLU A 88 5.94 29.92 -9.57
CA GLU A 88 7.15 29.12 -9.47
C GLU A 88 7.00 27.74 -10.12
N VAL A 89 5.84 27.09 -10.00
CA VAL A 89 5.58 25.79 -10.64
C VAL A 89 5.52 25.90 -12.16
N PHE A 90 4.96 26.99 -12.70
CA PHE A 90 5.03 27.27 -14.14
C PHE A 90 6.47 27.46 -14.61
N ASP A 91 7.27 28.23 -13.85
CA ASP A 91 8.67 28.48 -14.18
C ASP A 91 9.52 27.20 -14.08
N GLN A 92 9.21 26.32 -13.13
CA GLN A 92 9.83 24.99 -13.05
C GLN A 92 9.46 24.14 -14.27
N HIS A 93 8.19 24.09 -14.68
CA HIS A 93 7.80 23.31 -15.85
C HIS A 93 8.37 23.89 -17.15
N ARG A 94 8.53 25.21 -17.27
CA ARG A 94 9.20 25.87 -18.40
C ARG A 94 10.64 25.42 -18.59
N LYS A 95 11.35 25.08 -17.51
CA LYS A 95 12.73 24.58 -17.56
C LYS A 95 12.84 23.13 -18.03
N THR A 96 11.72 22.42 -18.16
CA THR A 96 11.73 21.02 -18.61
C THR A 96 11.83 20.93 -20.13
N ARG A 97 12.41 19.82 -20.63
CA ARG A 97 12.53 19.54 -22.07
C ARG A 97 11.18 19.34 -22.78
N ARG A 98 10.08 19.26 -22.04
CA ARG A 98 8.71 19.03 -22.53
C ARG A 98 7.78 20.13 -22.05
N SER A 99 8.24 21.37 -22.10
CA SER A 99 7.46 22.55 -21.72
C SER A 99 6.24 22.75 -22.64
N ALA A 100 5.26 23.46 -22.09
CA ALA A 100 4.20 24.07 -22.88
C ALA A 100 4.75 25.31 -23.60
N ASP A 101 4.07 25.75 -24.65
CA ASP A 101 4.44 26.94 -25.41
C ASP A 101 4.04 28.23 -24.68
N ASP A 102 2.94 28.18 -23.90
CA ASP A 102 2.60 29.28 -22.99
C ASP A 102 1.83 28.82 -21.74
N TYR A 103 1.73 29.74 -20.77
CA TYR A 103 1.14 29.51 -19.45
C TYR A 103 0.23 30.67 -19.05
N LEU A 104 -1.02 30.37 -18.73
CA LEU A 104 -2.03 31.35 -18.33
C LEU A 104 -2.49 31.12 -16.89
N ARG A 105 -2.49 32.18 -16.09
CA ARG A 105 -3.02 32.12 -14.73
C ARG A 105 -4.46 32.64 -14.71
N MET A 106 -5.36 31.89 -14.08
CA MET A 106 -6.72 32.34 -13.81
C MET A 106 -6.75 33.24 -12.58
N PRO A 107 -7.55 34.32 -12.58
CA PRO A 107 -8.40 34.78 -13.69
C PRO A 107 -7.58 35.48 -14.80
N PHE A 108 -7.82 35.13 -16.07
CA PHE A 108 -7.22 35.81 -17.22
C PHE A 108 -8.28 36.63 -17.98
N ASN A 109 -7.88 37.78 -18.49
CA ASN A 109 -8.76 38.64 -19.28
C ASN A 109 -8.70 38.30 -20.78
N ARG A 110 -9.63 38.88 -21.56
CA ARG A 110 -9.70 38.67 -23.02
C ARG A 110 -8.39 39.01 -23.73
N GLU A 111 -7.75 40.10 -23.33
CA GLU A 111 -6.53 40.60 -23.97
C GLU A 111 -5.35 39.63 -23.77
N GLN A 112 -5.19 39.10 -22.55
CA GLN A 112 -4.15 38.12 -22.21
C GLN A 112 -4.33 36.82 -22.98
N LEU A 113 -5.57 36.30 -23.03
CA LEU A 113 -5.86 35.07 -23.79
C LEU A 113 -5.60 35.28 -25.28
N VAL A 114 -6.10 36.37 -25.87
CA VAL A 114 -5.90 36.67 -27.30
C VAL A 114 -4.42 36.91 -27.62
N ALA A 115 -3.67 37.59 -26.77
CA ALA A 115 -2.23 37.84 -26.96
C ALA A 115 -1.44 36.53 -26.98
N SER A 116 -1.72 35.62 -26.05
CA SER A 116 -1.06 34.31 -25.94
C SER A 116 -1.30 33.47 -27.20
N VAL A 117 -2.55 33.42 -27.66
CA VAL A 117 -2.92 32.66 -28.87
C VAL A 117 -2.37 33.34 -30.13
N ARG A 118 -2.37 34.68 -30.20
CA ARG A 118 -1.76 35.44 -31.31
C ARG A 118 -0.25 35.20 -31.43
N GLY A 119 0.46 35.12 -30.32
CA GLY A 119 1.90 34.83 -30.29
C GLY A 119 2.24 33.47 -30.89
N ILE A 120 1.29 32.54 -30.88
CA ILE A 120 1.47 31.16 -31.33
C ILE A 120 0.91 30.92 -32.74
N LEU A 121 -0.33 31.32 -33.00
CA LEU A 121 -1.06 31.02 -34.25
C LEU A 121 -1.09 32.19 -35.26
N SER A 122 -0.47 33.33 -34.97
CA SER A 122 -0.48 34.53 -35.83
C SER A 122 -1.91 34.93 -36.29
N LEU A 123 -2.83 35.09 -35.32
CA LEU A 123 -4.22 35.43 -35.64
C LEU A 123 -4.39 36.83 -36.22
N GLY A 124 -5.24 36.94 -37.23
CA GLY A 124 -5.69 38.22 -37.80
C GLY A 124 -6.65 39.01 -36.91
N ASP A 125 -7.27 40.03 -37.49
CA ASP A 125 -8.29 40.85 -36.81
C ASP A 125 -9.59 40.06 -36.58
N PRO A 126 -10.34 40.38 -35.51
CA PRO A 126 -11.60 39.70 -35.20
C PRO A 126 -12.59 39.86 -36.37
N ILE A 127 -13.17 38.74 -36.77
CA ILE A 127 -14.17 38.68 -37.82
C ILE A 127 -15.47 39.27 -37.24
N PRO A 128 -16.08 40.30 -37.86
CA PRO A 128 -17.32 40.87 -37.39
C PRO A 128 -18.43 39.80 -37.36
N GLU A 129 -19.26 39.85 -36.31
CA GLU A 129 -20.26 38.83 -35.99
C GLU A 129 -21.27 38.58 -37.13
N SER A 130 -21.52 39.59 -37.98
CA SER A 130 -22.32 39.48 -39.20
C SER A 130 -21.74 38.48 -40.22
N ALA A 131 -20.42 38.37 -40.34
CA ALA A 131 -19.75 37.48 -41.29
C ALA A 131 -19.63 36.03 -40.78
N LEU A 132 -19.68 35.82 -39.46
CA LEU A 132 -19.73 34.48 -38.84
C LEU A 132 -21.13 33.85 -38.96
N ALA A 133 -22.18 34.67 -38.94
CA ALA A 133 -23.56 34.26 -39.16
C ALA A 133 -23.86 33.87 -40.61
N GLU A 134 -23.25 34.55 -41.60
CA GLU A 134 -23.44 34.21 -43.02
C GLU A 134 -22.80 32.88 -43.42
N ARG A 135 -21.69 32.49 -42.78
CA ARG A 135 -20.99 31.21 -43.04
C ARG A 135 -21.66 30.00 -42.40
N SER A 136 -22.56 30.21 -41.43
CA SER A 136 -23.31 29.16 -40.76
C SER A 136 -24.65 28.85 -41.45
N ARG A 137 -24.97 29.50 -42.58
CA ARG A 137 -26.17 29.19 -43.38
C ARG A 137 -25.93 27.95 -44.24
N PRO A 138 -26.80 26.92 -44.18
CA PRO A 138 -26.67 25.75 -45.03
C PRO A 138 -26.90 26.13 -46.50
N VAL A 139 -25.90 25.94 -47.35
CA VAL A 139 -26.06 25.96 -48.80
C VAL A 139 -26.87 24.71 -49.18
N SER A 140 -28.17 24.88 -49.36
CA SER A 140 -29.07 23.84 -49.85
C SER A 140 -29.10 23.84 -51.38
N ALA A 141 -28.82 22.65 -51.92
CA ALA A 141 -29.26 22.10 -53.21
C ALA A 141 -28.85 22.80 -54.53
N ALA A 142 -27.85 22.21 -55.22
CA ALA A 142 -28.03 21.69 -56.60
C ALA A 142 -26.74 21.06 -57.15
N ARG A 143 -26.65 19.72 -57.14
CA ARG A 143 -26.52 18.87 -58.34
C ARG A 143 -26.12 17.43 -57.97
N SER A 144 -27.08 16.56 -58.16
CA SER A 144 -26.95 15.11 -58.28
C SER A 144 -26.35 14.74 -59.65
N ALA A 145 -25.36 13.84 -59.66
CA ALA A 145 -25.34 12.64 -60.52
C ALA A 145 -24.22 11.66 -60.07
N PRO A 146 -24.40 10.33 -60.26
CA PRO A 146 -23.76 9.28 -59.45
C PRO A 146 -22.80 8.35 -60.24
N ARG A 147 -21.85 7.68 -59.55
CA ARG A 147 -21.34 6.31 -59.83
C ARG A 147 -20.16 5.93 -58.89
N PRO A 148 -19.83 4.64 -58.73
CA PRO A 148 -20.58 3.57 -58.09
C PRO A 148 -19.85 3.01 -56.84
N ALA A 149 -20.56 2.17 -56.08
CA ALA A 149 -20.06 1.46 -54.92
C ALA A 149 -18.87 0.52 -55.23
N ALA A 150 -17.94 0.42 -54.28
CA ALA A 150 -17.01 -0.70 -54.08
C ALA A 150 -17.04 -1.06 -52.58
N PRO A 151 -16.85 -2.35 -52.24
CA PRO A 151 -17.57 -3.01 -51.14
C PRO A 151 -16.97 -2.74 -49.76
N ALA A 152 -17.86 -2.79 -48.76
CA ALA A 152 -17.50 -2.88 -47.35
C ALA A 152 -16.59 -4.09 -47.12
N ARG A 153 -15.36 -3.83 -46.66
CA ARG A 153 -14.55 -4.82 -45.96
C ARG A 153 -14.96 -4.79 -44.50
N GLU A 154 -15.47 -5.90 -44.02
CA GLU A 154 -15.62 -6.20 -42.60
C GLU A 154 -14.26 -6.04 -41.90
N PRO A 155 -14.23 -5.55 -40.65
CA PRO A 155 -12.99 -5.34 -39.92
C PRO A 155 -12.35 -6.68 -39.58
N GLU A 156 -11.11 -6.88 -40.07
CA GLU A 156 -10.20 -7.90 -39.57
C GLU A 156 -9.90 -7.62 -38.09
N PRO A 157 -9.96 -8.63 -37.20
CA PRO A 157 -9.59 -8.47 -35.81
C PRO A 157 -8.08 -8.27 -35.69
N GLU A 158 -7.68 -7.22 -34.96
CA GLU A 158 -6.28 -6.99 -34.56
C GLU A 158 -5.77 -8.15 -33.68
N PRO A 159 -4.46 -8.46 -33.78
CA PRO A 159 -3.86 -9.62 -33.16
C PRO A 159 -3.81 -9.48 -31.63
N VAL A 160 -4.29 -10.51 -30.96
CA VAL A 160 -4.05 -10.75 -29.53
C VAL A 160 -2.57 -11.03 -29.36
N LEU A 161 -1.87 -10.17 -28.65
CA LEU A 161 -0.52 -10.44 -28.17
C LEU A 161 -0.60 -11.56 -27.14
N GLU A 162 -0.05 -12.72 -27.52
CA GLU A 162 0.24 -13.86 -26.67
C GLU A 162 1.15 -13.43 -25.52
N LEU A 163 0.71 -13.66 -24.29
CA LEU A 163 1.57 -13.67 -23.12
C LEU A 163 2.19 -15.07 -23.03
N GLU A 164 3.52 -15.11 -23.08
CA GLU A 164 4.34 -16.29 -22.79
C GLU A 164 4.21 -16.62 -21.30
N ASP A 165 3.37 -17.60 -20.95
CA ASP A 165 3.35 -18.27 -19.66
C ASP A 165 4.18 -19.57 -19.78
N ASP A 166 5.50 -19.43 -19.77
CA ASP A 166 6.42 -20.54 -19.48
C ASP A 166 6.65 -20.63 -17.95
N ASP A 167 6.76 -21.88 -17.47
CA ASP A 167 7.11 -22.33 -16.12
C ASP A 167 5.99 -22.47 -15.06
N ILE A 168 5.10 -23.44 -15.26
CA ILE A 168 4.49 -24.20 -14.15
C ILE A 168 4.92 -25.67 -14.28
N PRO A 169 5.73 -26.22 -13.36
CA PRO A 169 6.12 -27.63 -13.42
C PRO A 169 4.93 -28.54 -13.09
N GLU A 170 4.59 -29.37 -14.08
CA GLU A 170 3.61 -30.44 -14.04
C GLU A 170 4.07 -31.56 -13.09
N ILE A 171 3.25 -31.87 -12.09
CA ILE A 171 3.50 -32.93 -11.11
C ILE A 171 3.08 -34.26 -11.76
N GLU A 172 4.04 -35.07 -12.19
CA GLU A 172 3.81 -36.45 -12.60
C GLU A 172 3.49 -37.35 -11.39
N PRO A 173 2.55 -38.31 -11.53
CA PRO A 173 2.17 -39.23 -10.46
C PRO A 173 3.21 -40.33 -10.21
N GLU A 174 3.45 -40.63 -8.93
CA GLU A 174 4.33 -41.72 -8.44
C GLU A 174 3.94 -43.12 -8.97
N PRO A 175 4.91 -44.01 -9.23
CA PRO A 175 4.67 -45.40 -9.63
C PRO A 175 4.28 -46.29 -8.44
N GLU A 176 3.31 -47.18 -8.67
CA GLU A 176 2.79 -48.16 -7.70
C GLU A 176 3.85 -49.15 -7.16
N PRO A 177 3.73 -49.59 -5.90
CA PRO A 177 4.65 -50.55 -5.28
C PRO A 177 4.39 -52.01 -5.74
N PRO A 178 5.44 -52.85 -5.87
CA PRO A 178 5.28 -54.25 -6.29
C PRO A 178 4.70 -55.16 -5.18
N PRO A 179 3.99 -56.24 -5.55
CA PRO A 179 3.24 -57.08 -4.61
C PRO A 179 4.12 -58.07 -3.80
N PRO A 180 3.63 -58.54 -2.63
CA PRO A 180 4.39 -59.37 -1.69
C PRO A 180 4.53 -60.84 -2.15
N PRO A 181 5.62 -61.55 -1.76
CA PRO A 181 5.82 -62.95 -2.13
C PRO A 181 4.99 -63.92 -1.26
N ARG A 182 4.45 -64.95 -1.92
CA ARG A 182 3.78 -66.11 -1.33
C ARG A 182 4.79 -67.16 -0.82
N PRO A 183 4.45 -67.97 0.19
CA PRO A 183 5.32 -69.01 0.73
C PRO A 183 5.19 -70.30 -0.09
N SER A 184 6.28 -71.05 -0.25
CA SER A 184 6.21 -72.46 -0.66
C SER A 184 7.53 -73.22 -0.49
N ARG A 185 7.38 -74.40 0.13
CA ARG A 185 8.14 -75.66 -0.02
C ARG A 185 9.34 -75.92 0.90
N ARG A 186 9.00 -76.56 2.02
CA ARG A 186 9.71 -77.73 2.57
C ARG A 186 9.72 -78.87 1.54
N SER A 187 10.84 -79.58 1.42
CA SER A 187 10.88 -81.00 1.07
C SER A 187 12.22 -81.64 1.47
N GLU A 188 12.13 -82.50 2.50
CA GLU A 188 12.82 -83.77 2.75
C GLU A 188 14.32 -83.82 3.12
N PRO A 189 14.68 -84.78 4.01
CA PRO A 189 15.23 -86.03 3.50
C PRO A 189 14.66 -87.34 4.11
N ARG A 190 14.84 -88.41 3.32
CA ARG A 190 14.49 -89.84 3.51
C ARG A 190 15.11 -90.50 4.75
N PRO A 191 14.49 -91.56 5.31
CA PRO A 191 15.18 -92.61 6.06
C PRO A 191 15.50 -93.82 5.17
N ALA A 192 16.65 -94.44 5.40
CA ALA A 192 17.07 -95.70 4.77
C ALA A 192 17.21 -96.80 5.85
N ALA A 193 16.51 -97.90 5.61
CA ALA A 193 16.87 -99.31 5.83
C ALA A 193 17.52 -99.79 7.15
N ASP A 194 16.77 -100.66 7.84
CA ASP A 194 17.16 -101.92 8.52
C ASP A 194 18.30 -102.69 7.80
N PRO A 195 19.05 -103.66 8.41
CA PRO A 195 18.41 -104.81 9.08
C PRO A 195 19.23 -105.67 10.10
N LEU A 196 18.56 -106.76 10.53
CA LEU A 196 19.06 -108.08 10.95
C LEU A 196 19.29 -108.36 12.45
N VAL A 197 18.32 -109.09 13.02
CA VAL A 197 18.47 -110.03 14.12
C VAL A 197 18.31 -111.44 13.53
N GLU A 198 19.28 -112.31 13.74
CA GLU A 198 19.18 -113.74 13.42
C GLU A 198 20.07 -114.56 14.36
N LEU A 199 19.61 -115.80 14.63
CA LEU A 199 20.37 -116.99 15.06
C LEU A 199 20.68 -117.10 16.58
N THR A 200 20.07 -117.96 17.40
CA THR A 200 19.76 -119.42 17.38
C THR A 200 20.57 -120.15 18.48
N SER A 201 19.86 -120.98 19.26
CA SER A 201 20.21 -122.39 19.62
C SER A 201 21.52 -122.67 20.37
N ASP A 202 21.72 -123.69 21.17
CA ASP A 202 20.98 -124.84 21.69
C ASP A 202 21.95 -125.53 22.67
N THR A 203 21.53 -126.64 23.28
CA THR A 203 22.34 -127.73 23.86
C THR A 203 23.03 -127.50 25.20
N SER A 204 23.29 -128.54 26.01
CA SER A 204 22.56 -129.72 26.49
C SER A 204 23.53 -130.42 27.45
N ASP A 205 22.96 -131.34 28.24
CA ASP A 205 23.59 -132.55 28.77
C ASP A 205 24.49 -132.52 30.03
N ALA A 206 23.89 -133.13 31.06
CA ALA A 206 24.51 -133.94 32.11
C ALA A 206 24.74 -135.39 31.57
N PRO A 207 24.90 -136.48 32.37
CA PRO A 207 25.52 -136.72 33.69
C PRO A 207 26.45 -137.99 33.64
N GLU A 208 26.69 -138.62 34.81
CA GLU A 208 26.98 -140.08 35.01
C GLU A 208 28.46 -140.55 34.93
N GLU A 209 29.00 -141.54 35.67
CA GLU A 209 28.51 -142.46 36.72
C GLU A 209 29.67 -143.30 37.34
N ARG A 210 29.43 -143.79 38.58
CA ARG A 210 29.69 -145.13 39.20
C ARG A 210 31.08 -145.81 39.31
N GLY A 211 31.30 -146.30 40.54
CA GLY A 211 31.77 -147.66 40.89
C GLY A 211 33.29 -147.87 41.05
N ALA A 212 33.85 -148.77 41.86
CA ALA A 212 33.41 -149.64 42.96
C ALA A 212 34.69 -150.27 43.62
N ALA A 213 34.56 -150.67 44.88
CA ALA A 213 35.23 -151.81 45.57
C ALA A 213 36.70 -151.77 46.10
N ALA A 214 36.80 -152.34 47.32
CA ALA A 214 37.90 -153.11 47.95
C ALA A 214 39.05 -152.40 48.69
N SER A 215 38.82 -152.13 49.99
CA SER A 215 39.55 -152.70 51.15
C SER A 215 41.06 -152.96 51.04
N GLY A 216 41.87 -152.10 51.69
CA GLY A 216 43.23 -152.44 52.12
C GLY A 216 44.17 -151.23 52.31
N GLY A 217 43.90 -150.33 53.27
CA GLY A 217 44.84 -149.24 53.59
C GLY A 217 44.23 -148.02 54.30
N TYR A 218 43.57 -148.23 55.45
CA TYR A 218 42.81 -147.24 56.22
C TYR A 218 43.63 -146.12 56.92
N ARG A 219 44.61 -145.50 56.24
CA ARG A 219 45.25 -144.25 56.73
C ARG A 219 45.46 -143.20 55.64
N ALA A 220 46.05 -143.58 54.50
CA ALA A 220 46.27 -142.67 53.37
C ALA A 220 44.95 -142.19 52.72
N GLN A 221 43.90 -143.02 52.74
CA GLN A 221 42.58 -142.67 52.20
C GLN A 221 41.84 -141.64 53.06
N ARG A 222 42.14 -141.52 54.35
CA ARG A 222 41.52 -140.56 55.28
C ARG A 222 42.14 -139.17 55.15
N GLU A 223 43.45 -139.11 54.95
CA GLU A 223 44.18 -137.87 54.64
C GLU A 223 43.82 -137.33 53.25
N LEU A 224 43.68 -138.20 52.24
CA LEU A 224 43.24 -137.80 50.90
C LEU A 224 41.79 -137.28 50.91
N LEU A 225 40.90 -137.87 51.71
CA LEU A 225 39.53 -137.37 51.91
C LEU A 225 39.51 -136.04 52.67
N GLN A 226 40.37 -135.86 53.69
CA GLN A 226 40.51 -134.59 54.40
C GLN A 226 41.08 -133.48 53.52
N LEU A 227 42.08 -133.77 52.68
CA LEU A 227 42.62 -132.81 51.72
C LEU A 227 41.62 -132.52 50.60
N LYS A 228 40.81 -133.49 50.16
CA LYS A 228 39.76 -133.28 49.16
C LYS A 228 38.59 -132.47 49.73
N THR A 229 38.23 -132.65 51.00
CA THR A 229 37.23 -131.79 51.66
C THR A 229 37.76 -130.39 51.92
N GLN A 230 39.01 -130.23 52.33
CA GLN A 230 39.68 -128.92 52.46
C GLN A 230 39.81 -128.23 51.10
N LEU A 231 40.15 -128.96 50.03
CA LEU A 231 40.24 -128.44 48.68
C LEU A 231 38.87 -128.03 48.14
N ASN A 232 37.83 -128.84 48.38
CA ASN A 232 36.47 -128.48 47.99
C ASN A 232 35.93 -127.29 48.80
N ALA A 233 36.32 -127.15 50.07
CA ALA A 233 36.00 -125.97 50.88
C ALA A 233 36.72 -124.71 50.34
N LYS A 234 38.02 -124.80 50.05
CA LYS A 234 38.80 -123.71 49.46
C LYS A 234 38.35 -123.36 48.03
N LYS A 235 37.93 -124.33 47.23
CA LYS A 235 37.33 -124.08 45.90
C LYS A 235 35.99 -123.35 46.01
N ARG A 236 35.15 -123.68 47.00
CA ARG A 236 33.89 -122.94 47.26
C ARG A 236 34.15 -121.52 47.74
N GLU A 237 35.16 -121.33 48.59
CA GLU A 237 35.60 -120.00 49.05
C GLU A 237 36.19 -119.17 47.91
N LEU A 238 37.00 -119.77 47.02
CA LEU A 238 37.47 -119.12 45.79
C LEU A 238 36.31 -118.77 44.86
N LEU A 239 35.31 -119.66 44.70
CA LEU A 239 34.14 -119.37 43.89
C LEU A 239 33.32 -118.21 44.47
N SER A 240 33.15 -118.15 45.80
CA SER A 240 32.43 -117.02 46.42
C SER A 240 33.21 -115.72 46.29
N MET A 241 34.54 -115.75 46.39
CA MET A 241 35.37 -114.56 46.17
C MET A 241 35.37 -114.11 44.70
N THR A 242 35.28 -115.03 43.74
CA THR A 242 35.10 -114.67 42.34
C THR A 242 33.73 -114.09 42.07
N ASP A 243 32.67 -114.66 42.65
CA ASP A 243 31.31 -114.11 42.53
C ASP A 243 31.23 -112.70 43.16
N GLU A 244 31.86 -112.48 44.33
CA GLU A 244 31.97 -111.15 44.97
C GLU A 244 32.81 -110.16 44.15
N LEU A 245 33.88 -110.62 43.47
CA LEU A 245 34.67 -109.79 42.57
C LEU A 245 33.88 -109.39 41.33
N GLU A 246 33.17 -110.33 40.71
CA GLU A 246 32.30 -110.06 39.57
C GLU A 246 31.18 -109.09 39.93
N GLU A 247 30.59 -109.21 41.12
CA GLU A 247 29.55 -108.31 41.60
C GLU A 247 30.09 -106.89 41.86
N ARG A 248 31.31 -106.77 42.42
CA ARG A 248 32.00 -105.48 42.55
C ARG A 248 32.39 -104.88 41.21
N GLU A 249 32.84 -105.68 40.24
CA GLU A 249 33.17 -105.23 38.90
C GLU A 249 31.93 -104.69 38.17
N ARG A 250 30.79 -105.39 38.28
CA ARG A 250 29.50 -104.89 37.77
C ARG A 250 29.11 -103.57 38.44
N ALA A 251 29.21 -103.47 39.77
CA ALA A 251 28.92 -102.23 40.49
C ALA A 251 29.83 -101.06 40.06
N VAL A 252 31.12 -101.32 39.79
CA VAL A 252 32.05 -100.30 39.28
C VAL A 252 31.70 -99.88 37.85
N LEU A 253 31.28 -100.80 36.98
CA LEU A 253 30.84 -100.49 35.63
C LEU A 253 29.56 -99.64 35.63
N ASP A 254 28.59 -99.97 36.48
CA ASP A 254 27.37 -99.19 36.65
C ASP A 254 27.68 -97.80 37.23
N ALA A 255 28.58 -97.71 38.21
CA ALA A 255 29.06 -96.44 38.73
C ALA A 255 29.77 -95.60 37.65
N LYS A 256 30.58 -96.22 36.78
CA LYS A 256 31.23 -95.55 35.64
C LYS A 256 30.22 -95.08 34.59
N ARG A 257 29.18 -95.87 34.30
CA ARG A 257 28.08 -95.45 33.40
C ARG A 257 27.36 -94.23 33.97
N LYS A 258 26.98 -94.28 35.24
CA LYS A 258 26.33 -93.17 35.95
C LYS A 258 27.22 -91.92 36.00
N ASN A 259 28.53 -92.09 36.16
CA ASN A 259 29.48 -90.97 36.13
C ASN A 259 29.56 -90.33 34.74
N ARG A 260 29.58 -91.12 33.65
CA ARG A 260 29.54 -90.59 32.28
C ARG A 260 28.22 -89.88 31.97
N GLU A 261 27.09 -90.40 32.46
CA GLU A 261 25.79 -89.73 32.33
C GLU A 261 25.78 -88.39 33.07
N LEU A 262 26.29 -88.34 34.31
CA LEU A 262 26.43 -87.09 35.06
C LEU A 262 27.40 -86.10 34.39
N GLN A 263 28.48 -86.58 33.77
CA GLN A 263 29.40 -85.75 33.00
C GLN A 263 28.74 -85.17 31.74
N ALA A 264 27.94 -85.97 31.03
CA ALA A 264 27.17 -85.49 29.89
C ALA A 264 26.15 -84.42 30.32
N GLN A 265 25.42 -84.67 31.42
CA GLN A 265 24.50 -83.69 32.00
C GLN A 265 25.21 -82.40 32.45
N SER A 266 26.41 -82.50 33.05
CA SER A 266 27.22 -81.33 33.41
C SER A 266 27.60 -80.53 32.16
N SER A 267 28.07 -81.19 31.10
CA SER A 267 28.45 -80.51 29.85
C SER A 267 27.26 -79.84 29.15
N GLU A 268 26.07 -80.46 29.23
CA GLU A 268 24.84 -79.88 28.68
C GLU A 268 24.39 -78.66 29.49
N LEU A 269 24.44 -78.73 30.82
CA LEU A 269 24.16 -77.59 31.70
C LEU A 269 25.17 -76.45 31.51
N GLU A 270 26.46 -76.76 31.37
CA GLU A 270 27.50 -75.77 31.06
C GLU A 270 27.23 -75.07 29.73
N SER A 271 26.85 -75.81 28.69
CA SER A 271 26.44 -75.24 27.39
C SER A 271 25.20 -74.36 27.53
N GLN A 272 24.21 -74.76 28.33
CA GLN A 272 23.01 -73.96 28.58
C GLN A 272 23.35 -72.67 29.33
N VAL A 273 24.21 -72.73 30.35
CA VAL A 273 24.68 -71.56 31.10
C VAL A 273 25.46 -70.59 30.20
N LEU A 274 26.34 -71.09 29.34
CA LEU A 274 27.04 -70.27 28.35
C LEU A 274 26.08 -69.57 27.40
N SER A 275 25.09 -70.29 26.85
CA SER A 275 24.09 -69.68 25.98
C SER A 275 23.23 -68.63 26.69
N ALA A 276 22.90 -68.85 27.97
CA ALA A 276 22.15 -67.89 28.79
C ALA A 276 23.01 -66.66 29.13
N GLN A 277 24.30 -66.83 29.37
CA GLN A 277 25.25 -65.72 29.57
C GLN A 277 25.42 -64.88 28.31
N GLU A 278 25.51 -65.50 27.13
CA GLU A 278 25.54 -64.79 25.85
C GLU A 278 24.26 -63.99 25.61
N GLN A 279 23.09 -64.57 25.89
CA GLN A 279 21.80 -63.86 25.81
C GLN A 279 21.73 -62.69 26.81
N LEU A 280 22.24 -62.87 28.03
CA LEU A 280 22.29 -61.81 29.04
C LEU A 280 23.18 -60.64 28.59
N LEU A 281 24.37 -60.95 28.05
CA LEU A 281 25.30 -59.94 27.52
C LEU A 281 24.67 -59.19 26.34
N ALA A 282 24.05 -59.89 25.40
CA ALA A 282 23.36 -59.25 24.28
C ALA A 282 22.20 -58.34 24.74
N ALA A 283 21.43 -58.78 25.75
CA ALA A 283 20.37 -57.96 26.34
C ALA A 283 20.91 -56.75 27.11
N GLN A 284 22.06 -56.88 27.78
CA GLN A 284 22.75 -55.78 28.45
C GLN A 284 23.27 -54.74 27.44
N GLU A 285 23.92 -55.18 26.36
CA GLU A 285 24.38 -54.29 25.29
C GLU A 285 23.22 -53.53 24.63
N GLN A 286 22.09 -54.22 24.38
CA GLN A 286 20.87 -53.57 23.87
C GLN A 286 20.28 -52.55 24.86
N SER A 287 20.25 -52.88 26.15
CA SER A 287 19.80 -51.98 27.21
C SER A 287 20.68 -50.72 27.29
N GLU A 288 22.00 -50.88 27.21
CA GLU A 288 22.93 -49.76 27.19
C GLU A 288 22.79 -48.89 25.93
N ALA A 289 22.59 -49.50 24.76
CA ALA A 289 22.32 -48.77 23.52
C ALA A 289 21.02 -47.94 23.64
N LEU A 290 19.94 -48.55 24.13
CA LEU A 290 18.67 -47.85 24.37
C LEU A 290 18.81 -46.74 25.42
N ALA A 291 19.65 -46.93 26.45
CA ALA A 291 19.92 -45.91 27.46
C ALA A 291 20.68 -44.71 26.87
N ARG A 292 21.64 -44.95 25.97
CA ARG A 292 22.35 -43.89 25.23
C ARG A 292 21.40 -43.13 24.32
N ASP A 293 20.57 -43.84 23.55
CA ASP A 293 19.57 -43.23 22.67
C ASP A 293 18.58 -42.38 23.46
N LYS A 294 18.07 -42.89 24.59
CA LYS A 294 17.21 -42.13 25.51
C LYS A 294 17.90 -40.85 26.00
N ALA A 295 19.17 -40.91 26.38
CA ALA A 295 19.91 -39.73 26.82
C ALA A 295 20.07 -38.68 25.69
N THR A 296 20.27 -39.11 24.45
CA THR A 296 20.33 -38.18 23.30
C THR A 296 18.97 -37.55 23.00
N LEU A 297 17.87 -38.30 23.12
CA LEU A 297 16.52 -37.78 22.94
C LEU A 297 16.16 -36.75 24.01
N LEU A 298 16.49 -37.02 25.28
CA LEU A 298 16.27 -36.06 26.37
C LEU A 298 17.04 -34.74 26.15
N ARG A 299 18.30 -34.80 25.69
CA ARG A 299 19.05 -33.58 25.35
C ARG A 299 18.42 -32.80 24.19
N ARG A 300 17.88 -33.50 23.18
CA ARG A 300 17.16 -32.86 22.07
C ARG A 300 15.86 -32.21 22.55
N GLU A 301 15.13 -32.90 23.43
CA GLU A 301 13.89 -32.40 24.03
C GLU A 301 14.15 -31.15 24.89
N GLU A 302 15.19 -31.14 25.72
CA GLU A 302 15.63 -29.96 26.47
C GLU A 302 16.02 -28.81 25.53
N GLY A 303 16.74 -29.10 24.43
CA GLY A 303 17.09 -28.09 23.42
C GLY A 303 15.85 -27.48 22.74
N LEU A 304 14.86 -28.30 22.41
CA LEU A 304 13.58 -27.83 21.85
C LEU A 304 12.79 -27.01 22.87
N LYS A 305 12.77 -27.44 24.14
CA LYS A 305 12.10 -26.71 25.22
C LYS A 305 12.71 -25.33 25.45
N ASN A 306 14.04 -25.24 25.48
CA ASN A 306 14.73 -23.95 25.61
C ASN A 306 14.44 -23.01 24.43
N ARG A 307 14.37 -23.56 23.19
CA ARG A 307 13.98 -22.77 22.02
C ARG A 307 12.53 -22.31 22.11
N LEU A 308 11.62 -23.17 22.56
CA LEU A 308 10.20 -22.84 22.78
C LEU A 308 10.04 -21.75 23.84
N GLU A 309 10.76 -21.84 24.96
CA GLU A 309 10.73 -20.81 26.00
C GLU A 309 11.29 -19.48 25.46
N GLY A 310 12.35 -19.52 24.65
CA GLY A 310 12.91 -18.36 23.97
C GLY A 310 11.93 -17.72 22.98
N THR A 311 11.22 -18.51 22.18
CA THR A 311 10.20 -17.99 21.25
C THR A 311 8.98 -17.46 21.99
N GLN A 312 8.52 -18.14 23.06
CA GLN A 312 7.42 -17.64 23.91
C GLN A 312 7.76 -16.30 24.56
N LYS A 313 9.01 -16.12 25.01
CA LYS A 313 9.45 -14.85 25.58
C LYS A 313 9.43 -13.73 24.53
N LYS A 314 9.95 -13.99 23.32
CA LYS A 314 9.90 -13.04 22.20
C LYS A 314 8.46 -12.69 21.80
N VAL A 315 7.57 -13.67 21.78
CA VAL A 315 6.14 -13.43 21.49
C VAL A 315 5.53 -12.48 22.53
N LYS A 316 5.81 -12.68 23.82
CA LYS A 316 5.34 -11.78 24.89
C LYS A 316 5.94 -10.38 24.78
N GLU A 317 7.21 -10.26 24.41
CA GLU A 317 7.87 -8.98 24.17
C GLU A 317 7.19 -8.24 22.99
N LEU A 318 6.95 -8.94 21.88
CA LEU A 318 6.24 -8.38 20.72
C LEU A 318 4.77 -8.02 21.03
N GLU A 319 4.07 -8.81 21.86
CA GLU A 319 2.72 -8.49 22.32
C GLU A 319 2.70 -7.23 23.19
N ALA A 320 3.73 -7.02 24.02
CA ALA A 320 3.88 -5.79 24.80
C ALA A 320 4.14 -4.58 23.90
N GLU A 321 5.07 -4.69 22.94
CA GLU A 321 5.33 -3.62 21.95
C GLU A 321 4.10 -3.30 21.10
N LEU A 322 3.33 -4.32 20.72
CA LEU A 322 2.08 -4.14 19.97
C LEU A 322 1.03 -3.41 20.80
N ASN A 323 0.91 -3.73 22.09
CA ASN A 323 -0.01 -3.01 22.98
C ASN A 323 0.43 -1.57 23.20
N ASP A 324 1.73 -1.31 23.40
CA ASP A 324 2.26 0.05 23.57
C ASP A 324 2.01 0.89 22.32
N THR A 325 2.32 0.36 21.12
CA THR A 325 2.02 1.04 19.85
C THR A 325 0.52 1.26 19.65
N HIS A 326 -0.33 0.30 20.04
CA HIS A 326 -1.78 0.47 19.98
C HIS A 326 -2.26 1.60 20.91
N THR A 327 -1.73 1.69 22.13
CA THR A 327 -2.09 2.78 23.06
C THR A 327 -1.67 4.15 22.52
N LEU A 328 -0.47 4.26 21.94
CA LEU A 328 0.00 5.49 21.31
C LEU A 328 -0.90 5.91 20.14
N LEU A 329 -1.28 4.94 19.29
CA LEU A 329 -2.19 5.19 18.16
C LEU A 329 -3.58 5.66 18.64
N VAL A 330 -4.12 5.05 19.69
CA VAL A 330 -5.39 5.46 20.28
C VAL A 330 -5.32 6.89 20.84
N ASP A 331 -4.20 7.25 21.47
CA ASP A 331 -4.02 8.59 22.01
C ASP A 331 -3.79 9.64 20.91
N GLU A 332 -3.08 9.32 19.83
CA GLU A 332 -3.01 10.16 18.64
C GLU A 332 -4.39 10.35 18.00
N GLN A 333 -5.18 9.27 17.87
CA GLN A 333 -6.55 9.36 17.36
C GLN A 333 -7.46 10.24 18.23
N LYS A 334 -7.30 10.20 19.55
CA LYS A 334 -8.03 11.12 20.45
C LYS A 334 -7.59 12.57 20.23
N LYS A 335 -6.29 12.82 20.10
CA LYS A 335 -5.76 14.17 19.82
C LYS A 335 -6.28 14.69 18.48
N SER A 336 -6.22 13.90 17.42
CA SER A 336 -6.73 14.29 16.10
C SER A 336 -8.23 14.55 16.14
N ARG A 337 -8.99 13.71 16.85
CA ARG A 337 -10.44 13.92 17.02
C ARG A 337 -10.74 15.22 17.78
N ALA A 338 -10.00 15.52 18.85
CA ALA A 338 -10.14 16.77 19.58
C ALA A 338 -9.81 17.99 18.70
N THR A 339 -8.79 17.90 17.83
CA THR A 339 -8.49 18.99 16.88
C THR A 339 -9.58 19.15 15.83
N ILE A 340 -10.19 18.06 15.35
CA ILE A 340 -11.32 18.12 14.42
C ILE A 340 -12.52 18.78 15.10
N ASP A 341 -12.83 18.41 16.34
CA ASP A 341 -13.93 19.01 17.09
C ASP A 341 -13.71 20.52 17.34
N ASP A 342 -12.47 20.96 17.64
CA ASP A 342 -12.13 22.40 17.76
C ASP A 342 -12.29 23.14 16.42
N LEU A 343 -11.81 22.55 15.32
CA LEU A 343 -11.96 23.12 13.98
C LEU A 343 -13.43 23.22 13.55
N MET A 344 -14.25 22.22 13.86
CA MET A 344 -15.69 22.27 13.61
C MET A 344 -16.35 23.37 14.43
N GLY A 345 -15.98 23.54 15.71
CA GLY A 345 -16.49 24.64 16.54
C GLY A 345 -16.17 26.01 15.96
N ARG A 346 -14.93 26.24 15.50
CA ARG A 346 -14.54 27.48 14.82
C ARG A 346 -15.31 27.68 13.52
N LEU A 347 -15.54 26.62 12.74
CA LEU A 347 -16.32 26.69 11.51
C LEU A 347 -17.77 27.11 11.80
N GLU A 348 -18.41 26.53 12.81
CA GLU A 348 -19.76 26.91 13.24
C GLU A 348 -19.82 28.39 13.66
N GLU A 349 -18.81 28.87 14.39
CA GLU A 349 -18.71 30.29 14.78
C GLU A 349 -18.57 31.20 13.56
N THR A 350 -17.70 30.86 12.61
CA THR A 350 -17.55 31.63 11.35
C THR A 350 -18.82 31.63 10.50
N LEU A 351 -19.55 30.51 10.46
CA LEU A 351 -20.85 30.42 9.78
C LEU A 351 -21.88 31.32 10.46
N ALA A 352 -21.91 31.36 11.80
CA ALA A 352 -22.78 32.27 12.55
C ALA A 352 -22.45 33.75 12.26
N GLN A 353 -21.17 34.11 12.18
CA GLN A 353 -20.72 35.44 11.78
C GLN A 353 -21.16 35.78 10.35
N PHE A 354 -21.02 34.84 9.41
CA PHE A 354 -21.45 35.03 8.03
C PHE A 354 -22.97 35.28 7.93
N MET A 355 -23.78 34.49 8.64
CA MET A 355 -25.23 34.71 8.70
C MET A 355 -25.60 36.07 9.30
N ALA A 356 -24.86 36.56 10.29
CA ALA A 356 -25.07 37.90 10.84
C ALA A 356 -24.77 39.00 9.81
N ILE A 357 -23.71 38.84 9.03
CA ILE A 357 -23.34 39.75 7.93
C ILE A 357 -24.41 39.73 6.83
N GLU A 358 -24.92 38.56 6.46
CA GLU A 358 -26.00 38.46 5.47
C GLU A 358 -27.26 39.17 5.95
N LYS A 359 -27.63 39.01 7.22
CA LYS A 359 -28.76 39.75 7.80
C LYS A 359 -28.54 41.27 7.76
N GLN A 360 -27.31 41.73 8.02
CA GLN A 360 -26.97 43.14 7.88
C GLN A 360 -27.07 43.62 6.43
N ARG A 361 -26.55 42.85 5.47
CA ARG A 361 -26.67 43.15 4.03
C ARG A 361 -28.13 43.30 3.62
N ASP A 362 -29.00 42.39 4.06
CA ASP A 362 -30.42 42.43 3.71
C ASP A 362 -31.08 43.69 4.29
N SER A 363 -30.76 44.06 5.54
CA SER A 363 -31.24 45.30 6.15
C SER A 363 -30.74 46.57 5.44
N LEU A 364 -29.50 46.56 4.95
CA LEU A 364 -28.94 47.68 4.18
C LEU A 364 -29.61 47.77 2.81
N THR A 365 -29.93 46.63 2.21
CA THR A 365 -30.62 46.58 0.91
C THR A 365 -32.04 47.16 1.03
N GLU A 366 -32.76 46.82 2.10
CA GLU A 366 -34.08 47.39 2.39
C GLU A 366 -34.01 48.91 2.57
N ARG A 367 -33.04 49.41 3.36
CA ARG A 367 -32.81 50.85 3.52
C ARG A 367 -32.45 51.54 2.21
N LEU A 368 -31.70 50.88 1.33
CA LEU A 368 -31.32 51.44 0.03
C LEU A 368 -32.56 51.62 -0.83
N VAL A 369 -33.44 50.62 -0.90
CA VAL A 369 -34.73 50.69 -1.61
C VAL A 369 -35.60 51.83 -1.06
N GLU A 370 -35.70 51.97 0.27
CA GLU A 370 -36.44 53.08 0.88
C GLU A 370 -35.87 54.46 0.48
N THR A 371 -34.54 54.60 0.46
CA THR A 371 -33.90 55.87 0.06
C THR A 371 -34.07 56.18 -1.42
N GLU A 372 -34.05 55.16 -2.30
CA GLU A 372 -34.32 55.32 -3.72
C GLU A 372 -35.76 55.78 -3.97
N GLU A 373 -36.73 55.22 -3.25
CA GLU A 373 -38.12 55.64 -3.35
C GLU A 373 -38.33 57.07 -2.84
N GLN A 374 -37.66 57.46 -1.73
CA GLN A 374 -37.67 58.84 -1.25
C GLN A 374 -37.04 59.81 -2.26
N LEU A 375 -35.95 59.41 -2.92
CA LEU A 375 -35.31 60.20 -3.99
C LEU A 375 -36.25 60.38 -5.18
N LYS A 376 -36.95 59.31 -5.57
CA LYS A 376 -37.94 59.37 -6.65
C LYS A 376 -39.08 60.34 -6.31
N GLN A 377 -39.65 60.26 -5.12
CA GLN A 377 -40.68 61.21 -4.65
C GLN A 377 -40.18 62.66 -4.62
N ARG A 378 -38.93 62.87 -4.17
CA ARG A 378 -38.30 64.21 -4.23
C ARG A 378 -38.08 64.70 -5.66
N SER A 379 -37.69 63.83 -6.58
CA SER A 379 -37.53 64.19 -7.98
C SER A 379 -38.87 64.59 -8.64
N GLU A 380 -39.96 63.88 -8.31
CA GLU A 380 -41.30 64.21 -8.80
C GLU A 380 -41.81 65.54 -8.25
N THR A 381 -41.60 65.79 -6.95
CA THR A 381 -41.97 67.07 -6.33
C THR A 381 -41.17 68.22 -6.94
N LEU A 382 -39.86 68.05 -7.15
CA LEU A 382 -39.03 69.01 -7.86
C LEU A 382 -39.55 69.27 -9.28
N SER A 383 -39.87 68.24 -10.05
CA SER A 383 -40.43 68.39 -11.40
C SER A 383 -41.74 69.17 -11.40
N ARG A 384 -42.66 68.89 -10.46
CA ARG A 384 -43.90 69.66 -10.29
C ARG A 384 -43.64 71.12 -9.95
N THR A 385 -42.66 71.41 -9.10
CA THR A 385 -42.29 72.80 -8.77
C THR A 385 -41.71 73.53 -9.98
N HIS A 386 -40.86 72.88 -10.79
CA HIS A 386 -40.33 73.48 -12.02
C HIS A 386 -41.45 73.78 -13.02
N ALA A 387 -42.35 72.83 -13.27
CA ALA A 387 -43.50 73.06 -14.15
C ALA A 387 -44.41 74.20 -13.65
N ARG A 388 -44.52 74.39 -12.34
CA ARG A 388 -45.25 75.51 -11.75
C ARG A 388 -44.53 76.84 -11.96
N ILE A 389 -43.20 76.86 -11.85
CA ILE A 389 -42.38 78.04 -12.14
C ILE A 389 -42.56 78.43 -13.62
N ASP A 390 -42.44 77.47 -14.55
CA ASP A 390 -42.62 77.72 -15.98
C ASP A 390 -44.01 78.30 -16.31
N GLN A 391 -45.07 77.80 -15.64
CA GLN A 391 -46.42 78.34 -15.78
C GLN A 391 -46.53 79.79 -15.28
N LEU A 392 -45.92 80.09 -14.13
CA LEU A 392 -45.94 81.44 -13.55
C LEU A 392 -45.14 82.41 -14.44
N GLU A 393 -44.03 81.97 -15.02
CA GLU A 393 -43.24 82.75 -15.98
C GLU A 393 -44.06 83.06 -17.25
N ALA A 394 -44.74 82.05 -17.81
CA ALA A 394 -45.64 82.25 -18.96
C ALA A 394 -46.81 83.19 -18.65
N GLN A 395 -47.38 83.12 -17.44
CA GLN A 395 -48.42 84.05 -16.97
C GLN A 395 -47.87 85.48 -16.87
N LEU A 396 -46.68 85.66 -16.29
CA LEU A 396 -46.03 86.96 -16.18
C LEU A 396 -45.70 87.56 -17.54
N ASP A 397 -45.26 86.76 -18.50
CA ASP A 397 -44.98 87.23 -19.86
C ASP A 397 -46.26 87.57 -20.62
N GLY A 398 -47.34 86.82 -20.41
CA GLY A 398 -48.68 87.17 -20.91
C GLY A 398 -49.17 88.51 -20.36
N GLU A 399 -49.12 88.70 -19.04
CA GLU A 399 -49.50 89.96 -18.39
C GLU A 399 -48.62 91.13 -18.87
N ARG A 400 -47.32 90.91 -19.11
CA ARG A 400 -46.42 91.93 -19.66
C ARG A 400 -46.80 92.33 -21.09
N GLU A 401 -47.14 91.38 -21.94
CA GLU A 401 -47.57 91.68 -23.31
C GLU A 401 -48.95 92.36 -23.36
N ASP A 402 -49.87 91.96 -22.48
CA ASP A 402 -51.17 92.63 -22.37
C ASP A 402 -51.01 94.06 -21.82
N ARG A 403 -50.19 94.28 -20.79
CA ARG A 403 -49.85 95.65 -20.33
C ARG A 403 -49.17 96.48 -21.42
N LYS A 404 -48.33 95.89 -22.27
CA LYS A 404 -47.74 96.60 -23.43
C LYS A 404 -48.78 96.95 -24.49
N ARG A 405 -49.76 96.08 -24.74
CA ARG A 405 -50.87 96.34 -25.68
C ARG A 405 -51.80 97.43 -25.15
N GLU A 406 -52.13 97.37 -23.87
CA GLU A 406 -52.90 98.41 -23.17
C GLU A 406 -52.16 99.75 -23.20
N ALA A 407 -50.84 99.76 -22.95
CA ALA A 407 -50.03 100.97 -23.06
C ALA A 407 -50.04 101.56 -24.48
N ARG A 408 -49.95 100.74 -25.53
CA ARG A 408 -50.04 101.20 -26.94
C ARG A 408 -51.43 101.75 -27.29
N GLN A 409 -52.50 101.10 -26.84
CA GLN A 409 -53.86 101.59 -27.04
C GLN A 409 -54.12 102.89 -26.27
N LEU A 410 -53.57 103.03 -25.07
CA LEU A 410 -53.61 104.26 -24.29
C LEU A 410 -52.79 105.37 -24.96
N GLU A 411 -51.64 105.07 -25.57
CA GLU A 411 -50.86 106.03 -26.35
C GLU A 411 -51.61 106.52 -27.60
N GLU A 412 -52.26 105.64 -28.36
CA GLU A 412 -53.07 106.01 -29.53
C GLU A 412 -54.31 106.83 -29.16
N ARG A 413 -54.95 106.48 -28.04
CA ARG A 413 -56.11 107.20 -27.50
C ARG A 413 -55.71 108.54 -26.89
N ASN A 414 -54.54 108.61 -26.24
CA ASN A 414 -53.95 109.83 -25.72
C ASN A 414 -53.46 110.75 -26.85
N LYS A 415 -53.00 110.23 -27.98
CA LYS A 415 -52.66 111.04 -29.16
C LYS A 415 -53.88 111.81 -29.71
N HIS A 416 -55.09 111.26 -29.57
CA HIS A 416 -56.34 111.93 -29.95
C HIS A 416 -56.92 112.85 -28.86
N THR A 417 -56.59 112.63 -27.58
CA THR A 417 -57.05 113.50 -26.47
C THR A 417 -56.03 114.59 -26.09
N LEU A 418 -54.75 114.45 -26.47
CA LEU A 418 -53.69 115.46 -26.33
C LEU A 418 -53.83 116.63 -27.33
N GLU A 419 -54.57 116.47 -28.42
CA GLU A 419 -54.97 117.62 -29.26
C GLU A 419 -56.13 118.44 -28.63
N ALA A 420 -56.70 117.99 -27.50
CA ALA A 420 -57.88 118.60 -26.88
C ALA A 420 -57.71 119.05 -25.42
N ASN A 421 -56.66 118.66 -24.68
CA ASN A 421 -56.60 118.85 -23.23
C ASN A 421 -55.25 119.33 -22.67
N ASP A 422 -54.55 120.20 -23.40
CA ASP A 422 -53.26 120.81 -23.02
C ASP A 422 -53.31 121.86 -21.89
N ALA A 423 -54.37 121.88 -21.06
CA ALA A 423 -54.51 122.88 -19.98
C ALA A 423 -54.64 122.32 -18.55
N GLU A 424 -54.87 121.02 -18.34
CA GLU A 424 -55.15 120.47 -16.98
C GLU A 424 -54.06 119.54 -16.38
N HIS A 425 -53.01 119.18 -17.12
CA HIS A 425 -52.05 118.15 -16.69
C HIS A 425 -50.80 118.63 -15.92
N ALA A 426 -50.63 119.94 -15.68
CA ALA A 426 -49.45 120.45 -14.98
C ALA A 426 -49.40 120.11 -13.48
N PHE A 427 -50.53 119.76 -12.84
CA PHE A 427 -50.60 119.47 -11.40
C PHE A 427 -50.50 117.97 -11.05
N ALA A 428 -50.88 117.06 -11.96
CA ALA A 428 -50.89 115.62 -11.72
C ALA A 428 -49.51 114.95 -11.83
N VAL A 429 -48.59 115.55 -12.60
CA VAL A 429 -47.23 115.03 -12.84
C VAL A 429 -46.35 115.12 -11.58
N GLU A 430 -46.64 116.05 -10.67
CA GLU A 430 -45.88 116.19 -9.42
C GLU A 430 -46.26 115.14 -8.36
N GLN A 431 -47.55 114.76 -8.29
CA GLN A 431 -48.05 113.75 -7.35
C GLN A 431 -47.63 112.32 -7.72
N LEU A 432 -47.52 112.01 -9.02
CA LEU A 432 -47.13 110.68 -9.52
C LEU A 432 -45.63 110.38 -9.35
N LYS A 433 -44.78 111.40 -9.40
CA LYS A 433 -43.34 111.26 -9.15
C LYS A 433 -43.06 110.91 -7.68
N LEU A 434 -43.78 111.54 -6.74
CA LEU A 434 -43.63 111.30 -5.31
C LEU A 434 -44.10 109.88 -4.89
N ALA A 435 -45.08 109.32 -5.59
CA ALA A 435 -45.56 107.94 -5.35
C ALA A 435 -44.62 106.87 -5.92
N HIS A 436 -43.95 107.16 -7.05
CA HIS A 436 -43.01 106.23 -7.68
C HIS A 436 -41.68 106.14 -6.90
N GLU A 437 -41.19 107.25 -6.34
CA GLU A 437 -40.01 107.25 -5.47
C GLU A 437 -40.22 106.40 -4.20
N ARG A 438 -41.41 106.50 -3.56
CA ARG A 438 -41.74 105.68 -2.38
C ARG A 438 -41.81 104.18 -2.67
N ALA A 439 -42.35 103.80 -3.83
CA ALA A 439 -42.40 102.38 -4.24
C ALA A 439 -41.01 101.82 -4.55
N LEU A 440 -40.10 102.63 -5.11
CA LEU A 440 -38.71 102.24 -5.34
C LEU A 440 -37.92 102.09 -4.03
N GLU A 441 -38.20 102.93 -3.03
CA GLU A 441 -37.61 102.79 -1.69
C GLU A 441 -38.09 101.52 -0.96
N GLU A 442 -39.38 101.19 -1.04
CA GLU A 442 -39.93 99.95 -0.44
C GLU A 442 -39.39 98.68 -1.14
N LEU A 443 -39.25 98.71 -2.46
CA LEU A 443 -38.70 97.59 -3.23
C LEU A 443 -37.20 97.41 -2.99
N ALA A 444 -36.46 98.52 -2.81
CA ALA A 444 -35.05 98.49 -2.44
C ALA A 444 -34.85 97.91 -1.03
N ALA A 445 -35.69 98.29 -0.07
CA ALA A 445 -35.65 97.77 1.30
C ALA A 445 -35.95 96.26 1.39
N THR A 446 -36.90 95.77 0.58
CA THR A 446 -37.21 94.32 0.51
C THR A 446 -36.12 93.52 -0.20
N LEU A 447 -35.47 94.08 -1.22
CA LEU A 447 -34.28 93.47 -1.85
C LEU A 447 -33.07 93.42 -0.92
N GLU A 448 -32.89 94.43 -0.07
CA GLU A 448 -31.78 94.48 0.86
C GLU A 448 -31.95 93.49 2.02
N THR A 449 -33.17 93.35 2.54
CA THR A 449 -33.50 92.34 3.57
C THR A 449 -33.39 90.91 3.06
N THR A 450 -33.85 90.63 1.83
CA THR A 450 -33.69 89.30 1.21
C THR A 450 -32.23 88.96 0.93
N ARG A 451 -31.41 89.92 0.48
CA ARG A 451 -29.96 89.75 0.34
C ARG A 451 -29.25 89.51 1.67
N GLN A 452 -29.66 90.19 2.74
CA GLN A 452 -29.13 89.94 4.07
C GLN A 452 -29.47 88.53 4.57
N ASN A 453 -30.70 88.06 4.37
CA ASN A 453 -31.11 86.72 4.74
C ASN A 453 -30.34 85.64 3.95
N ALA A 454 -30.17 85.81 2.64
CA ALA A 454 -29.39 84.89 1.81
C ALA A 454 -27.92 84.82 2.27
N ARG A 455 -27.29 85.97 2.57
CA ARG A 455 -25.92 86.00 3.13
C ARG A 455 -25.81 85.33 4.49
N GLN A 456 -26.84 85.44 5.35
CA GLN A 456 -26.87 84.77 6.64
C GLN A 456 -27.01 83.24 6.50
N GLU A 457 -27.82 82.76 5.56
CA GLU A 457 -27.92 81.32 5.30
C GLU A 457 -26.66 80.75 4.66
N GLU A 458 -26.06 81.46 3.71
CA GLU A 458 -24.78 81.07 3.11
C GLU A 458 -23.67 81.00 4.17
N ALA A 459 -23.62 81.96 5.09
CA ALA A 459 -22.70 81.93 6.23
C ALA A 459 -22.97 80.71 7.15
N ARG A 460 -24.22 80.41 7.48
CA ARG A 460 -24.58 79.23 8.30
C ARG A 460 -24.20 77.91 7.63
N LEU A 461 -24.47 77.76 6.34
CA LEU A 461 -24.13 76.56 5.57
C LEU A 461 -22.61 76.40 5.43
N SER A 462 -21.88 77.48 5.18
CA SER A 462 -20.40 77.44 5.13
C SER A 462 -19.80 77.00 6.47
N GLN A 463 -20.36 77.46 7.59
CA GLN A 463 -19.91 77.07 8.93
C GLN A 463 -20.25 75.61 9.25
N ALA A 464 -21.42 75.13 8.84
CA ALA A 464 -21.81 73.72 9.00
C ALA A 464 -20.92 72.77 8.18
N LEU A 465 -20.61 73.15 6.94
CA LEU A 465 -19.68 72.41 6.08
C LEU A 465 -18.26 72.38 6.63
N ALA A 466 -17.78 73.49 7.20
CA ALA A 466 -16.48 73.54 7.85
C ALA A 466 -16.40 72.57 9.04
N LYS A 467 -17.41 72.57 9.92
CA LYS A 467 -17.50 71.64 11.06
C LYS A 467 -17.58 70.18 10.62
N ALA A 468 -18.37 69.88 9.59
CA ALA A 468 -18.48 68.51 9.07
C ALA A 468 -17.15 68.01 8.47
N ARG A 469 -16.40 68.88 7.79
CA ARG A 469 -15.07 68.56 7.26
C ARG A 469 -14.06 68.31 8.37
N GLU A 470 -14.06 69.13 9.40
CA GLU A 470 -13.19 68.97 10.57
C GLU A 470 -13.47 67.63 11.28
N GLN A 471 -14.74 67.29 11.51
CA GLN A 471 -15.14 66.00 12.11
C GLN A 471 -14.72 64.80 11.25
N ALA A 472 -14.94 64.87 9.93
CA ALA A 472 -14.54 63.79 9.03
C ALA A 472 -13.00 63.62 8.97
N GLN A 473 -12.25 64.72 9.10
CA GLN A 473 -10.80 64.68 9.12
C GLN A 473 -10.28 64.07 10.43
N GLU A 474 -10.85 64.44 11.58
CA GLU A 474 -10.52 63.82 12.87
C GLU A 474 -10.83 62.31 12.90
N GLU A 475 -11.96 61.88 12.34
CA GLU A 475 -12.32 60.46 12.25
C GLU A 475 -11.36 59.69 11.32
N SER A 476 -10.99 60.28 10.18
CA SER A 476 -10.02 59.68 9.26
C SER A 476 -8.64 59.54 9.91
N GLU A 477 -8.19 60.54 10.68
CA GLU A 477 -6.92 60.49 11.40
C GLU A 477 -6.96 59.42 12.51
N ARG A 478 -8.05 59.31 13.27
CA ARG A 478 -8.24 58.25 14.27
C ARG A 478 -8.19 56.85 13.65
N LEU A 479 -8.91 56.66 12.54
CA LEU A 479 -8.92 55.38 11.82
C LEU A 479 -7.56 55.04 11.23
N ALA A 480 -6.83 56.01 10.68
CA ALA A 480 -5.48 55.82 10.19
C ALA A 480 -4.51 55.39 11.31
N THR A 481 -4.65 55.99 12.49
CA THR A 481 -3.82 55.65 13.65
C THR A 481 -4.12 54.23 14.16
N ALA A 482 -5.40 53.87 14.28
CA ALA A 482 -5.82 52.52 14.68
C ALA A 482 -5.39 51.44 13.67
N LEU A 483 -5.44 51.75 12.36
CA LEU A 483 -4.96 50.85 11.31
C LEU A 483 -3.45 50.63 11.42
N ALA A 484 -2.67 51.69 11.66
CA ALA A 484 -1.22 51.60 11.82
C ALA A 484 -0.82 50.76 13.04
N GLU A 485 -1.53 50.90 14.17
CA GLU A 485 -1.32 50.08 15.37
C GLU A 485 -1.67 48.61 15.13
N ALA A 486 -2.79 48.33 14.46
CA ALA A 486 -3.19 46.97 14.09
C ALA A 486 -2.20 46.32 13.12
N GLU A 487 -1.70 47.06 12.12
CA GLU A 487 -0.66 46.57 11.21
C GLU A 487 0.65 46.26 11.93
N SER A 488 1.06 47.09 12.88
CA SER A 488 2.26 46.84 13.69
C SER A 488 2.09 45.58 14.53
N SER A 489 0.94 45.43 15.21
CA SER A 489 0.66 44.24 16.01
C SER A 489 0.64 42.96 15.17
N ALA A 490 0.04 43.01 13.98
CA ALA A 490 0.00 41.88 13.06
C ALA A 490 1.40 41.52 12.52
N ARG A 491 2.25 42.52 12.23
CA ARG A 491 3.66 42.28 11.84
C ARG A 491 4.45 41.63 12.96
N ASP A 492 4.26 42.07 14.20
CA ASP A 492 4.96 41.49 15.36
C ASP A 492 4.53 40.05 15.63
N GLU A 493 3.23 39.74 15.50
CA GLU A 493 2.73 38.36 15.60
C GLU A 493 3.25 37.47 14.47
N LEU A 494 3.27 37.96 13.22
CA LEU A 494 3.84 37.24 12.10
C LEU A 494 5.34 36.97 12.29
N GLN A 495 6.10 37.92 12.83
CA GLN A 495 7.51 37.70 13.16
C GLN A 495 7.70 36.64 14.24
N ARG A 496 6.90 36.68 15.32
CA ARG A 496 6.92 35.66 16.38
C ARG A 496 6.58 34.27 15.86
N LEU A 497 5.54 34.15 15.04
CA LEU A 497 5.14 32.88 14.44
C LEU A 497 6.20 32.35 13.47
N SER A 498 6.82 33.22 12.66
CA SER A 498 7.90 32.81 11.78
C SER A 498 9.13 32.31 12.55
N ALA A 499 9.49 32.99 13.65
CA ALA A 499 10.61 32.60 14.50
C ALA A 499 10.35 31.24 15.15
N ALA A 500 9.15 31.03 15.70
CA ALA A 500 8.74 29.75 16.27
C ALA A 500 8.74 28.61 15.23
N MET A 501 8.29 28.88 14.00
CA MET A 501 8.37 27.90 12.91
C MET A 501 9.82 27.54 12.58
N THR A 502 10.71 28.52 12.47
CA THR A 502 12.12 28.26 12.16
C THR A 502 12.83 27.46 13.25
N GLU A 503 12.48 27.70 14.52
CA GLU A 503 13.01 26.94 15.65
C GLU A 503 12.51 25.49 15.63
N ALA A 504 11.21 25.29 15.41
CA ALA A 504 10.61 23.95 15.28
C ALA A 504 11.18 23.16 14.08
N GLU A 505 11.45 23.84 12.95
CA GLU A 505 12.10 23.22 11.79
C GLU A 505 13.55 22.81 12.08
N GLN A 506 14.29 23.62 12.85
CA GLN A 506 15.66 23.29 13.25
C GLN A 506 15.71 22.12 14.23
N GLU A 507 14.80 22.08 15.20
CA GLU A 507 14.66 20.94 16.12
C GLU A 507 14.31 19.65 15.37
N SER A 508 13.32 19.71 14.47
CA SER A 508 12.91 18.58 13.64
C SER A 508 14.05 18.07 12.75
N ARG A 509 14.81 18.98 12.12
CA ARG A 509 16.00 18.61 11.34
C ARG A 509 17.07 17.97 12.21
N GLY A 510 17.34 18.52 13.39
CA GLY A 510 18.30 17.96 14.33
C GLY A 510 17.91 16.55 14.80
N GLU A 511 16.61 16.28 14.97
CA GLU A 511 16.12 14.95 15.30
C GLU A 511 16.21 13.98 14.13
N ILE A 512 15.89 14.42 12.90
CA ILE A 512 16.08 13.63 11.68
C ILE A 512 17.56 13.26 11.50
N ASP A 513 18.49 14.20 11.70
CA ASP A 513 19.92 13.93 11.58
C ASP A 513 20.38 12.88 12.62
N ARG A 514 19.94 13.00 13.88
CA ARG A 514 20.23 11.99 14.92
C ARG A 514 19.68 10.60 14.58
N LEU A 515 18.45 10.54 14.06
CA LEU A 515 17.82 9.28 13.64
C LEU A 515 18.54 8.68 12.42
N THR A 516 19.04 9.53 11.52
CA THR A 516 19.80 9.11 10.35
C THR A 516 21.15 8.53 10.75
N ASP A 517 21.85 9.17 11.69
CA ASP A 517 23.13 8.70 12.22
C ASP A 517 22.99 7.36 12.96
N THR A 518 21.97 7.24 13.82
CA THR A 518 21.69 5.98 14.53
C THR A 518 21.30 4.85 13.56
N LEU A 519 20.52 5.13 12.52
CA LEU A 519 20.20 4.15 11.48
C LEU A 519 21.47 3.74 10.70
N ALA A 520 22.37 4.68 10.40
CA ALA A 520 23.63 4.39 9.73
C ALA A 520 24.55 3.50 10.59
N GLU A 521 24.58 3.74 11.91
CA GLU A 521 25.34 2.94 12.86
C GLU A 521 24.77 1.52 12.99
N GLN A 522 23.45 1.38 13.12
CA GLN A 522 22.77 0.07 13.10
C GLN A 522 23.03 -0.71 11.80
N ARG A 523 23.05 -0.02 10.65
CA ARG A 523 23.38 -0.65 9.36
C ARG A 523 24.83 -1.14 9.31
N ARG A 524 25.78 -0.40 9.87
CA ARG A 524 27.18 -0.84 9.97
C ARG A 524 27.31 -2.05 10.88
N GLU A 525 26.66 -2.05 12.04
CA GLU A 525 26.67 -3.20 12.94
C GLU A 525 26.03 -4.43 12.30
N ALA A 526 24.91 -4.27 11.60
CA ALA A 526 24.25 -5.36 10.88
C ALA A 526 25.13 -5.91 9.76
N ALA A 527 25.83 -5.06 9.01
CA ALA A 527 26.78 -5.48 7.98
C ALA A 527 27.95 -6.28 8.58
N LEU A 528 28.48 -5.83 9.73
CA LEU A 528 29.59 -6.48 10.41
C LEU A 528 29.18 -7.85 10.98
N ARG A 529 27.94 -7.97 11.50
CA ARG A 529 27.35 -9.26 11.90
C ARG A 529 27.16 -10.17 10.70
N ALA A 530 26.67 -9.65 9.57
CA ALA A 530 26.50 -10.45 8.34
C ALA A 530 27.84 -10.98 7.81
N GLU A 531 28.93 -10.20 7.89
CA GLU A 531 30.27 -10.69 7.55
C GLU A 531 30.77 -11.78 8.50
N GLN A 532 30.53 -11.62 9.82
CA GLN A 532 30.87 -12.65 10.80
C GLN A 532 30.09 -13.95 10.55
N ASP A 533 28.78 -13.84 10.34
CA ASP A 533 27.91 -14.98 10.03
C ASP A 533 28.37 -15.67 8.75
N LYS A 534 28.71 -14.91 7.71
CA LYS A 534 29.26 -15.46 6.46
C LYS A 534 30.58 -16.22 6.71
N ALA A 535 31.50 -15.65 7.48
CA ALA A 535 32.76 -16.33 7.82
C ALA A 535 32.53 -17.62 8.61
N THR A 536 31.51 -17.67 9.49
CA THR A 536 31.14 -18.91 10.19
C THR A 536 30.52 -19.94 9.26
N ILE A 537 29.70 -19.52 8.28
CA ILE A 537 29.11 -20.40 7.26
C ILE A 537 30.23 -21.00 6.42
N ASP A 538 31.14 -20.19 5.90
CA ASP A 538 32.29 -20.65 5.09
C ASP A 538 33.13 -21.68 5.87
N GLY A 539 33.38 -21.43 7.17
CA GLY A 539 34.08 -22.38 8.03
C GLY A 539 33.33 -23.69 8.27
N LEU A 540 32.00 -23.65 8.41
CA LEU A 540 31.16 -24.84 8.53
C LEU A 540 31.12 -25.64 7.22
N GLU A 541 31.07 -24.96 6.07
CA GLU A 541 31.14 -25.59 4.75
C GLU A 541 32.46 -26.33 4.55
N GLU A 542 33.58 -25.73 4.98
CA GLU A 542 34.89 -26.37 4.93
C GLU A 542 34.96 -27.62 5.83
N GLN A 543 34.40 -27.55 7.04
CA GLN A 543 34.26 -28.72 7.93
C GLN A 543 33.40 -29.83 7.30
N ILE A 544 32.28 -29.48 6.68
CA ILE A 544 31.42 -30.43 5.97
C ILE A 544 32.18 -31.06 4.80
N ALA A 545 32.96 -30.29 4.05
CA ALA A 545 33.78 -30.78 2.96
C ALA A 545 34.87 -31.75 3.46
N GLN A 546 35.50 -31.46 4.60
CA GLN A 546 36.48 -32.34 5.23
C GLN A 546 35.84 -33.66 5.69
N LEU A 547 34.71 -33.60 6.40
CA LEU A 547 33.96 -34.79 6.83
C LEU A 547 33.52 -35.65 5.64
N LYS A 548 33.11 -35.04 4.52
CA LYS A 548 32.79 -35.76 3.28
C LYS A 548 34.01 -36.53 2.75
N ARG A 549 35.19 -35.91 2.70
CA ARG A 549 36.43 -36.60 2.27
C ARG A 549 36.80 -37.75 3.19
N GLU A 550 36.69 -37.57 4.50
CA GLU A 550 36.94 -38.63 5.50
C GLU A 550 35.96 -39.79 5.34
N LEU A 551 34.68 -39.48 5.09
CA LEU A 551 33.64 -40.49 4.86
C LEU A 551 33.84 -41.25 3.54
N GLU A 552 34.28 -40.57 2.47
CA GLU A 552 34.65 -41.21 1.21
C GLU A 552 35.87 -42.11 1.35
N ALA A 553 36.91 -41.67 2.08
CA ALA A 553 38.07 -42.48 2.41
C ALA A 553 37.69 -43.72 3.26
N GLY A 554 36.81 -43.54 4.25
CA GLY A 554 36.23 -44.62 5.05
C GLY A 554 35.43 -45.63 4.20
N ARG A 555 34.63 -45.13 3.24
CA ARG A 555 33.92 -45.99 2.28
C ARG A 555 34.87 -46.75 1.34
N ALA A 556 35.93 -46.10 0.87
CA ALA A 556 36.93 -46.73 0.00
C ALA A 556 37.69 -47.85 0.74
N THR A 557 38.09 -47.62 1.99
CA THR A 557 38.73 -48.65 2.84
C THR A 557 37.81 -49.82 3.14
N LEU A 558 36.53 -49.57 3.44
CA LEU A 558 35.51 -50.62 3.58
C LEU A 558 35.33 -51.45 2.30
N ARG A 559 35.26 -50.81 1.14
CA ARG A 559 35.18 -51.51 -0.16
C ARG A 559 36.40 -52.39 -0.40
N ALA A 560 37.61 -51.87 -0.16
CA ALA A 560 38.84 -52.64 -0.29
C ALA A 560 38.88 -53.86 0.65
N ARG A 561 38.37 -53.71 1.89
CA ARG A 561 38.26 -54.81 2.85
C ARG A 561 37.23 -55.86 2.42
N ASN A 562 36.10 -55.43 1.87
CA ASN A 562 35.07 -56.34 1.34
C ASN A 562 35.59 -57.10 0.12
N GLU A 563 36.31 -56.46 -0.80
CA GLU A 563 36.95 -57.11 -1.93
C GLU A 563 38.03 -58.11 -1.49
N ALA A 564 38.85 -57.74 -0.50
CA ALA A 564 39.83 -58.66 0.09
C ALA A 564 39.13 -59.87 0.75
N GLY A 565 38.02 -59.64 1.46
CA GLY A 565 37.18 -60.69 2.02
C GLY A 565 36.58 -61.61 0.95
N ALA A 566 36.07 -61.05 -0.15
CA ALA A 566 35.55 -61.82 -1.27
C ALA A 566 36.64 -62.66 -1.97
N ARG A 567 37.85 -62.10 -2.16
CA ARG A 567 39.00 -62.84 -2.68
C ARG A 567 39.45 -63.97 -1.75
N ALA A 568 39.45 -63.73 -0.43
CA ALA A 568 39.75 -64.76 0.55
C ALA A 568 38.70 -65.89 0.55
N GLN A 569 37.41 -65.56 0.42
CA GLN A 569 36.33 -66.55 0.26
C GLN A 569 36.46 -67.35 -1.04
N GLN A 570 36.81 -66.70 -2.16
CA GLN A 570 37.09 -67.40 -3.42
C GLN A 570 38.31 -68.31 -3.31
N ALA A 571 39.40 -67.88 -2.67
CA ALA A 571 40.58 -68.71 -2.44
C ALA A 571 40.26 -69.92 -1.55
N LEU A 572 39.44 -69.74 -0.51
CA LEU A 572 38.95 -70.82 0.34
C LEU A 572 38.08 -71.82 -0.46
N ALA A 573 37.19 -71.33 -1.33
CA ALA A 573 36.36 -72.18 -2.18
C ALA A 573 37.19 -72.98 -3.21
N VAL A 574 38.26 -72.39 -3.74
CA VAL A 574 39.21 -73.09 -4.63
C VAL A 574 40.02 -74.13 -3.85
N ALA A 575 40.48 -73.81 -2.64
CA ALA A 575 41.19 -74.76 -1.78
C ALA A 575 40.31 -75.93 -1.36
N LEU A 576 39.03 -75.69 -1.03
CA LEU A 576 38.04 -76.73 -0.73
C LEU A 576 37.76 -77.63 -1.95
N LYS A 577 37.62 -77.06 -3.16
CA LYS A 577 37.50 -77.85 -4.39
C LYS A 577 38.74 -78.70 -4.71
N LEU A 578 39.94 -78.19 -4.43
CA LEU A 578 41.19 -78.95 -4.59
C LEU A 578 41.30 -80.10 -3.57
N LEU A 579 40.81 -79.90 -2.34
CA LEU A 579 40.71 -80.95 -1.32
C LEU A 579 39.69 -82.03 -1.69
N GLU A 580 38.51 -81.66 -2.23
CA GLU A 580 37.52 -82.62 -2.73
C GLU A 580 38.04 -83.46 -3.90
N HIS A 581 38.86 -82.89 -4.80
CA HIS A 581 39.50 -83.64 -5.88
C HIS A 581 40.58 -84.62 -5.40
N HIS A 582 41.27 -84.32 -4.28
CA HIS A 582 42.24 -85.24 -3.69
C HIS A 582 41.60 -86.38 -2.87
N THR A 583 40.37 -86.23 -2.40
CA THR A 583 39.64 -87.32 -1.72
C THR A 583 38.98 -88.34 -2.66
N VAL A 584 38.96 -88.10 -3.98
CA VAL A 584 38.42 -89.03 -5.00
C VAL A 584 39.53 -89.83 -5.71
N THR A 585 40.81 -89.55 -5.41
CA THR A 585 41.98 -90.24 -6.01
C THR A 585 42.88 -90.96 -5.00
N SER A 586 42.35 -91.25 -3.81
CA SER A 586 42.86 -92.24 -2.86
C SER A 586 41.74 -93.22 -2.54
#